data_AF-A0A9P6Q9K6-F1
#
_entry.id   AF-A0A9P6Q9K6-F1
#
_cell.length_a   1.000
_cell.length_b   1.000
_cell.length_c   1.000
_cell.angle_alpha   90.00
_cell.angle_beta   90.00
_cell.angle_gamma   90.00
#
_symmetry.space_group_name_H-M   'P 1'
#
loop_
_entity.id
_entity.type
_entity.pdbx_description
1 polymer ?
#
loop_
_entity_poly.entity_id
_entity_poly.type
_entity_poly.pdbx_seq_one_letter_code
_entity_poly.pdbx_strand_id
1 'polypeptide(L)'
;MADEIDRFLEVEASAIQKDAEVERILVCFKLDPFDILELPVTCTEKDIKMAYRKKSLMIHPDKVKHPRAQEAFEQLKKAETELMDTAKRQFLISIIEEAKFEIKKVHGVNKLPTDPFYNSPTYTGLVKQKTKELLIDNELRKRKLMKKEMEAEGEEARRQDEALDERRRKMEAKKVWEDSRDDRVQGWRNFQAGRTTGGKIKKKKPSTFRPPKAVAEDPKTPYHRRPTTTSNSEGF
;
A
#
# COMPACT_ATOMS: atom_id res chain seq x y z
N MET A 1 -31.11 -30.81 46.14
CA MET A 1 -29.70 -30.52 46.49
C MET A 1 -28.74 -31.15 45.49
N ALA A 2 -28.78 -32.48 45.26
CA ALA A 2 -27.98 -33.12 44.19
C ALA A 2 -28.32 -32.58 42.78
N ASP A 3 -29.60 -32.56 42.39
CA ASP A 3 -30.06 -32.02 41.09
C ASP A 3 -29.80 -30.52 40.88
N GLU A 4 -29.48 -29.79 41.94
CA GLU A 4 -29.20 -28.35 41.89
C GLU A 4 -27.70 -28.10 41.70
N ILE A 5 -26.87 -28.93 42.33
CA ILE A 5 -25.42 -28.96 42.11
C ILE A 5 -25.12 -29.42 40.68
N ASP A 6 -25.78 -30.47 40.18
CA ASP A 6 -25.59 -30.95 38.81
C ASP A 6 -25.95 -29.87 37.77
N ARG A 7 -27.08 -29.20 37.94
CA ARG A 7 -27.47 -28.08 37.06
C ARG A 7 -26.48 -26.91 37.10
N PHE A 8 -25.95 -26.58 38.27
CA PHE A 8 -24.93 -25.53 38.39
C PHE A 8 -23.63 -25.93 37.68
N LEU A 9 -23.18 -27.18 37.86
CA LEU A 9 -22.00 -27.72 37.19
C LEU A 9 -22.17 -27.74 35.66
N GLU A 10 -23.34 -28.09 35.14
CA GLU A 10 -23.63 -28.05 33.70
C GLU A 10 -23.57 -26.63 33.12
N VAL A 11 -24.12 -25.64 33.84
CA VAL A 11 -24.08 -24.24 33.41
C VAL A 11 -22.65 -23.71 33.38
N GLU A 12 -21.86 -23.99 34.43
CA GLU A 12 -20.48 -23.55 34.52
C GLU A 12 -19.59 -24.26 33.49
N ALA A 13 -19.76 -25.57 33.31
CA ALA A 13 -19.08 -26.33 32.26
C ALA A 13 -19.42 -25.76 30.86
N SER A 14 -20.68 -25.41 30.61
CA SER A 14 -21.08 -24.76 29.35
C SER A 14 -20.45 -23.38 29.17
N ALA A 15 -20.31 -22.59 30.24
CA ALA A 15 -19.65 -21.29 30.19
C ALA A 15 -18.16 -21.45 29.84
N ILE A 16 -17.47 -22.37 30.52
CA ILE A 16 -16.06 -22.69 30.25
C ILE A 16 -15.86 -23.14 28.79
N GLN A 17 -16.76 -23.97 28.26
CA GLN A 17 -16.70 -24.40 26.86
C GLN A 17 -16.84 -23.24 25.87
N LYS A 18 -17.74 -22.28 26.14
CA LYS A 18 -17.94 -21.11 25.29
C LYS A 18 -16.72 -20.20 25.33
N ASP A 19 -16.17 -19.94 26.51
CA ASP A 19 -14.98 -19.12 26.69
C ASP A 19 -13.75 -19.76 26.01
N ALA A 20 -13.57 -21.08 26.17
CA ALA A 20 -12.52 -21.82 25.48
C ALA A 20 -12.64 -21.76 23.95
N GLU A 21 -13.86 -21.79 23.41
CA GLU A 21 -14.08 -21.64 21.96
C GLU A 21 -13.76 -20.22 21.47
N VAL A 22 -14.08 -19.19 22.27
CA VAL A 22 -13.70 -17.79 21.98
C VAL A 22 -12.19 -17.65 21.93
N GLU A 23 -11.47 -18.18 22.92
CA GLU A 23 -10.01 -18.14 22.96
C GLU A 23 -9.38 -18.91 21.79
N ARG A 24 -9.91 -20.10 21.46
CA ARG A 24 -9.46 -20.90 20.32
C ARG A 24 -9.51 -20.09 19.03
N ILE A 25 -10.65 -19.46 18.73
CA ILE A 25 -10.84 -18.66 17.52
C ILE A 25 -9.84 -17.49 17.47
N LEU A 26 -9.59 -16.82 18.60
CA LEU A 26 -8.66 -15.69 18.67
C LEU A 26 -7.20 -16.11 18.46
N VAL A 27 -6.84 -17.34 18.82
CA VAL A 27 -5.50 -17.92 18.60
C VAL A 27 -5.33 -18.48 17.19
N CYS A 28 -6.42 -18.91 16.54
CA CYS A 28 -6.40 -19.40 15.16
C CYS A 28 -5.80 -18.36 14.20
N PHE A 29 -5.16 -18.87 13.16
CA PHE A 29 -4.50 -18.01 12.19
C PHE A 29 -5.53 -17.28 11.31
N LYS A 30 -5.55 -15.94 11.37
CA LYS A 30 -6.57 -15.10 10.73
C LYS A 30 -6.72 -15.24 9.21
N LEU A 31 -5.71 -15.78 8.52
CA LEU A 31 -5.75 -16.01 7.06
C LEU A 31 -6.16 -17.44 6.70
N ASP A 32 -6.45 -18.31 7.68
CA ASP A 32 -6.94 -19.66 7.45
C ASP A 32 -8.39 -19.82 7.95
N PRO A 33 -9.39 -19.54 7.08
CA PRO A 33 -10.80 -19.70 7.40
C PRO A 33 -11.23 -21.14 7.72
N PHE A 34 -10.55 -22.16 7.16
CA PHE A 34 -10.90 -23.56 7.39
C PHE A 34 -10.58 -23.98 8.82
N ASP A 35 -9.45 -23.52 9.36
CA ASP A 35 -9.06 -23.78 10.75
C ASP A 35 -9.96 -23.04 11.76
N ILE A 36 -10.38 -21.80 11.43
CA ILE A 36 -11.31 -21.01 12.26
C ILE A 36 -12.67 -21.73 12.39
N LEU A 37 -13.23 -22.20 11.27
CA LEU A 37 -14.52 -22.89 11.23
C LEU A 37 -14.44 -24.40 11.55
N GLU A 38 -13.22 -24.95 11.71
CA GLU A 38 -12.95 -26.38 11.93
C GLU A 38 -13.58 -27.28 10.85
N LEU A 39 -13.45 -26.86 9.60
CA LEU A 39 -13.99 -27.59 8.45
C LEU A 39 -12.89 -28.24 7.63
N PRO A 40 -13.14 -29.45 7.09
CA PRO A 40 -12.24 -30.05 6.11
C PRO A 40 -12.30 -29.27 4.79
N VAL A 41 -11.22 -29.32 4.01
CA VAL A 41 -11.16 -28.70 2.67
C VAL A 41 -12.20 -29.23 1.69
N THR A 42 -12.76 -30.41 1.96
CA THR A 42 -13.81 -31.05 1.16
C THR A 42 -15.23 -30.59 1.53
N CYS A 43 -15.37 -29.60 2.42
CA CYS A 43 -16.68 -29.14 2.88
C CYS A 43 -17.51 -28.49 1.78
N THR A 44 -18.83 -28.63 1.86
CA THR A 44 -19.77 -27.94 0.99
C THR A 44 -20.20 -26.58 1.56
N GLU A 45 -20.82 -25.73 0.74
CA GLU A 45 -21.38 -24.45 1.19
C GLU A 45 -22.44 -24.60 2.28
N LYS A 46 -23.16 -25.72 2.28
CA LYS A 46 -24.14 -26.03 3.32
C LYS A 46 -23.42 -26.27 4.65
N ASP A 47 -22.31 -27.02 4.64
CA ASP A 47 -21.51 -27.32 5.83
C ASP A 47 -20.92 -26.04 6.42
N ILE A 48 -20.43 -25.12 5.56
CA ILE A 48 -19.91 -23.81 5.97
C ILE A 48 -20.97 -23.01 6.73
N LYS A 49 -22.19 -22.89 6.18
CA LYS A 49 -23.29 -22.17 6.82
C LYS A 49 -23.73 -22.84 8.12
N MET A 50 -23.76 -24.17 8.16
CA MET A 50 -24.13 -24.92 9.36
C MET A 50 -23.09 -24.74 10.48
N ALA A 51 -21.81 -24.84 10.16
CA ALA A 51 -20.72 -24.62 11.12
C ALA A 51 -20.72 -23.19 11.65
N TYR A 52 -20.88 -22.20 10.76
CA TYR A 52 -21.00 -20.79 11.15
C TYR A 52 -22.19 -20.57 12.08
N ARG A 53 -23.38 -21.07 11.74
CA ARG A 53 -24.57 -20.92 12.59
C ARG A 53 -24.39 -21.56 13.96
N LYS A 54 -23.78 -22.75 14.03
CA LYS A 54 -23.52 -23.43 15.30
C LYS A 54 -22.53 -22.66 16.17
N LYS A 55 -21.40 -22.24 15.61
CA LYS A 55 -20.34 -21.53 16.34
C LYS A 55 -20.77 -20.11 16.73
N SER A 56 -21.44 -19.38 15.85
CA SER A 56 -21.93 -18.01 16.12
C SER A 56 -22.92 -17.96 17.29
N LEU A 57 -23.80 -18.95 17.42
CA LEU A 57 -24.70 -19.08 18.58
C LEU A 57 -23.95 -19.41 19.87
N MET A 58 -22.88 -20.20 19.78
CA MET A 58 -22.06 -20.58 20.92
C MET A 58 -21.25 -19.40 21.47
N ILE A 59 -20.68 -18.58 20.60
CA ILE A 59 -19.80 -17.46 20.97
C ILE A 59 -20.46 -16.07 20.89
N HIS A 60 -21.80 -16.02 20.78
CA HIS A 60 -22.50 -14.76 20.55
C HIS A 60 -22.21 -13.75 21.67
N PRO A 61 -21.81 -12.50 21.37
CA PRO A 61 -21.38 -11.52 22.37
C PRO A 61 -22.46 -11.14 23.39
N ASP A 62 -23.74 -11.26 23.02
CA ASP A 62 -24.88 -11.05 23.95
C ASP A 62 -25.07 -12.20 24.95
N LYS A 63 -24.65 -13.42 24.61
CA LYS A 63 -24.85 -14.62 25.44
C LYS A 63 -23.62 -15.01 26.24
N VAL A 64 -22.44 -14.55 25.85
CA VAL A 64 -21.15 -14.92 26.42
C VAL A 64 -20.52 -13.71 27.10
N LYS A 65 -20.11 -13.84 28.36
CA LYS A 65 -19.55 -12.75 29.17
C LYS A 65 -18.09 -12.42 28.84
N HIS A 66 -17.47 -13.16 27.91
CA HIS A 66 -16.07 -12.99 27.56
C HIS A 66 -15.81 -11.62 26.92
N PRO A 67 -14.80 -10.85 27.39
CA PRO A 67 -14.58 -9.47 26.94
C PRO A 67 -14.26 -9.34 25.45
N ARG A 68 -13.69 -10.39 24.86
CA ARG A 68 -13.31 -10.45 23.43
C ARG A 68 -14.24 -11.29 22.56
N ALA A 69 -15.45 -11.61 23.05
CA ALA A 69 -16.43 -12.38 22.28
C ALA A 69 -16.77 -11.70 20.94
N GLN A 70 -16.86 -10.36 20.93
CA GLN A 70 -17.09 -9.57 19.72
C GLN A 70 -16.00 -9.78 18.66
N GLU A 71 -14.72 -9.71 19.05
CA GLU A 71 -13.59 -9.92 18.13
C GLU A 71 -13.60 -11.33 17.52
N ALA A 72 -13.89 -12.36 18.34
CA ALA A 72 -13.98 -13.73 17.87
C ALA A 72 -15.16 -13.94 16.90
N PHE A 73 -16.30 -13.32 17.21
CA PHE A 73 -17.48 -13.36 16.34
C PHE A 73 -17.21 -12.70 14.97
N GLU A 74 -16.51 -11.57 14.96
CA GLU A 74 -16.11 -10.90 13.71
C GLU A 74 -15.15 -11.76 12.87
N GLN A 75 -14.18 -12.42 13.51
CA GLN A 75 -13.30 -13.37 12.82
C GLN A 75 -14.06 -14.55 12.23
N LEU A 76 -15.01 -15.11 12.98
CA LEU A 76 -15.86 -16.20 12.52
C LEU A 76 -16.71 -15.79 11.32
N LYS A 77 -17.29 -14.57 11.36
CA LYS A 77 -18.08 -14.01 10.26
C LYS A 77 -17.22 -13.76 9.02
N LYS A 78 -16.02 -13.22 9.19
CA LYS A 78 -15.06 -13.02 8.10
C LYS A 78 -14.68 -14.34 7.44
N ALA A 79 -14.41 -15.38 8.23
CA ALA A 79 -14.08 -16.71 7.73
C ALA A 79 -15.22 -17.30 6.89
N GLU A 80 -16.48 -17.18 7.33
CA GLU A 80 -17.64 -17.63 6.55
C GLU A 80 -17.76 -16.87 5.22
N THR A 81 -17.62 -15.55 5.25
CA THR A 81 -17.69 -14.72 4.03
C THR A 81 -16.58 -15.08 3.03
N GLU A 82 -15.36 -15.38 3.50
CA GLU A 82 -14.25 -15.78 2.63
C GLU A 82 -14.44 -17.18 2.03
N LEU A 83 -15.00 -18.14 2.77
CA LEU A 83 -15.27 -19.48 2.26
C LEU A 83 -16.50 -19.56 1.35
N MET A 84 -17.45 -18.64 1.50
CA MET A 84 -18.61 -18.50 0.62
C MET A 84 -18.24 -17.92 -0.76
N ASP A 85 -17.13 -17.19 -0.86
CA ASP A 85 -16.58 -16.72 -2.14
C ASP A 85 -15.82 -17.86 -2.83
N THR A 86 -16.37 -18.37 -3.93
CA THR A 86 -15.79 -19.47 -4.70
C THR A 86 -14.35 -19.19 -5.13
N ALA A 87 -14.01 -17.96 -5.55
CA ALA A 87 -12.66 -17.65 -6.03
C ALA A 87 -11.65 -17.70 -4.88
N LYS A 88 -12.00 -17.11 -3.74
CA LYS A 88 -11.14 -17.15 -2.54
C LYS A 88 -11.02 -18.56 -1.99
N ARG A 89 -12.12 -19.32 -1.94
CA ARG A 89 -12.11 -20.72 -1.51
C ARG A 89 -11.17 -21.57 -2.36
N GLN A 90 -11.24 -21.45 -3.69
CA GLN A 90 -10.37 -22.20 -4.60
C GLN A 90 -8.89 -21.83 -4.40
N PHE A 91 -8.61 -20.53 -4.21
CA PHE A 91 -7.26 -20.08 -3.89
C PHE A 91 -6.74 -20.65 -2.56
N LEU A 92 -7.56 -20.69 -1.50
CA LEU A 92 -7.17 -21.31 -0.23
C LEU A 92 -6.92 -22.82 -0.39
N ILE A 93 -7.76 -23.51 -1.16
CA ILE A 93 -7.57 -24.93 -1.48
C ILE A 93 -6.25 -25.15 -2.20
N SER A 94 -5.91 -24.33 -3.21
CA SER A 94 -4.64 -24.47 -3.93
C SER A 94 -3.42 -24.28 -3.02
N ILE A 95 -3.49 -23.35 -2.07
CA ILE A 95 -2.41 -23.16 -1.08
C ILE A 95 -2.28 -24.39 -0.15
N ILE A 96 -3.40 -24.97 0.29
CA ILE A 96 -3.38 -26.18 1.12
C ILE A 96 -2.84 -27.39 0.33
N GLU A 97 -3.17 -27.49 -0.95
CA GLU A 97 -2.64 -28.54 -1.84
C GLU A 97 -1.14 -28.39 -2.08
N GLU A 98 -0.65 -27.16 -2.28
CA GLU A 98 0.78 -26.84 -2.37
C GLU A 98 1.50 -27.22 -1.07
N ALA A 99 0.96 -26.85 0.09
CA ALA A 99 1.50 -27.25 1.39
C ALA A 99 1.57 -28.77 1.56
N LYS A 100 0.51 -29.50 1.18
CA LYS A 100 0.50 -30.97 1.20
C LYS A 100 1.57 -31.55 0.28
N PHE A 101 1.73 -30.98 -0.91
CA PHE A 101 2.72 -31.43 -1.88
C PHE A 101 4.15 -31.25 -1.35
N GLU A 102 4.46 -30.10 -0.75
CA GLU A 102 5.77 -29.85 -0.17
C GLU A 102 6.09 -30.78 1.01
N ILE A 103 5.13 -31.00 1.92
CA ILE A 103 5.31 -31.94 3.03
C ILE A 103 5.49 -33.38 2.50
N LYS A 104 4.73 -33.79 1.47
CA LYS A 104 4.92 -35.09 0.81
C LYS A 104 6.29 -35.20 0.14
N LYS A 105 6.80 -34.13 -0.47
CA LYS A 105 8.13 -34.13 -1.11
C LYS A 105 9.24 -34.32 -0.09
N VAL A 106 9.15 -33.66 1.08
CA VAL A 106 10.18 -33.73 2.12
C VAL A 106 10.08 -35.02 2.93
N HIS A 107 8.88 -35.42 3.35
CA HIS A 107 8.67 -36.53 4.28
C HIS A 107 8.23 -37.84 3.61
N GLY A 108 7.93 -37.81 2.30
CA GLY A 108 7.41 -38.96 1.55
C GLY A 108 8.46 -39.75 0.76
N VAL A 109 9.73 -39.35 0.79
CA VAL A 109 10.83 -39.98 0.03
C VAL A 109 10.94 -41.50 0.29
N ASN A 110 10.54 -41.97 1.47
CA ASN A 110 10.55 -43.38 1.85
C ASN A 110 9.16 -43.92 2.28
N LYS A 111 8.07 -43.21 1.99
CA LYS A 111 6.73 -43.58 2.46
C LYS A 111 5.83 -43.94 1.30
N LEU A 112 5.18 -45.10 1.40
CA LEU A 112 4.14 -45.52 0.46
C LEU A 112 2.96 -44.54 0.50
N PRO A 113 2.21 -44.33 -0.60
CA PRO A 113 1.03 -43.47 -0.60
C PRO A 113 -0.03 -43.80 0.47
N THR A 114 -0.08 -45.07 0.89
CA THR A 114 -1.00 -45.59 1.92
C THR A 114 -0.40 -45.59 3.33
N ASP A 115 0.77 -45.00 3.52
CA ASP A 115 1.46 -44.98 4.81
C ASP A 115 0.59 -44.30 5.90
N PRO A 116 0.44 -44.92 7.10
CA PRO A 116 -0.35 -44.36 8.21
C PRO A 116 0.05 -42.93 8.62
N PHE A 117 1.29 -42.51 8.32
CA PHE A 117 1.75 -41.16 8.52
C PHE A 117 0.81 -40.10 7.93
N TYR A 118 0.27 -40.32 6.73
CA TYR A 118 -0.59 -39.33 6.06
C TYR A 118 -1.95 -39.12 6.73
N ASN A 119 -2.35 -40.04 7.63
CA ASN A 119 -3.53 -39.91 8.47
C ASN A 119 -3.20 -39.55 9.92
N SER A 120 -1.92 -39.36 10.24
CA SER A 120 -1.48 -39.08 11.59
C SER A 120 -1.68 -37.59 11.97
N PRO A 121 -1.90 -37.29 13.26
CA PRO A 121 -1.91 -35.91 13.77
C PRO A 121 -0.62 -35.14 13.48
N THR A 122 0.50 -35.84 13.31
CA THR A 122 1.79 -35.22 12.97
C THR A 122 1.78 -34.65 11.55
N TYR A 123 1.25 -35.39 10.57
CA TYR A 123 1.14 -34.92 9.20
C TYR A 123 0.15 -33.75 9.08
N THR A 124 -1.00 -33.83 9.76
CA THR A 124 -1.97 -32.72 9.75
C THR A 124 -1.36 -31.46 10.37
N GLY A 125 -0.60 -31.58 11.47
CA GLY A 125 0.14 -30.47 12.06
C GLY A 125 1.19 -29.86 11.13
N LEU A 126 1.99 -30.69 10.46
CA LEU A 126 2.98 -30.23 9.47
C LEU A 126 2.34 -29.49 8.29
N VAL A 127 1.24 -30.02 7.76
CA VAL A 127 0.49 -29.37 6.69
C VAL A 127 -0.07 -28.03 7.16
N LYS A 128 -0.69 -27.95 8.35
CA LYS A 128 -1.19 -26.69 8.91
C LYS A 128 -0.07 -25.65 9.06
N GLN A 129 1.09 -26.06 9.58
CA GLN A 129 2.24 -25.18 9.73
C GLN A 129 2.72 -24.66 8.37
N LYS A 130 2.79 -25.52 7.36
CA LYS A 130 3.24 -25.14 6.02
C LYS A 130 2.23 -24.25 5.29
N THR A 131 0.93 -24.54 5.40
CA THR A 131 -0.14 -23.68 4.90
C THR A 131 -0.03 -22.27 5.48
N LYS A 132 0.21 -22.16 6.80
CA LYS A 132 0.39 -20.87 7.47
C LYS A 132 1.57 -20.08 6.88
N GLU A 133 2.70 -20.73 6.64
CA GLU A 133 3.88 -20.11 6.03
C GLU A 133 3.55 -19.55 4.63
N LEU A 134 2.95 -20.38 3.76
CA LEU A 134 2.59 -19.97 2.39
C LEU A 134 1.58 -18.80 2.37
N LEU A 135 0.60 -18.82 3.28
CA LEU A 135 -0.37 -17.72 3.40
C LEU A 135 0.29 -16.42 3.85
N ILE A 136 1.23 -16.47 4.81
CA ILE A 136 1.99 -15.29 5.24
C ILE A 136 2.79 -14.73 4.07
N ASP A 137 3.50 -15.59 3.34
CA ASP A 137 4.33 -15.18 2.21
C ASP A 137 3.51 -14.54 1.09
N ASN A 138 2.34 -15.11 0.80
CA ASN A 138 1.44 -14.57 -0.21
C ASN A 138 0.90 -13.19 0.17
N GLU A 139 0.47 -13.02 1.43
CA GLU A 139 0.00 -11.73 1.94
C GLU A 139 1.12 -10.68 1.95
N LEU A 140 2.34 -11.07 2.34
CA LEU A 140 3.52 -10.19 2.27
C LEU A 140 3.85 -9.79 0.83
N ARG A 141 3.76 -10.72 -0.12
CA ARG A 141 3.97 -10.45 -1.55
C ARG A 141 2.92 -9.47 -2.07
N LYS A 142 1.64 -9.69 -1.75
CA LYS A 142 0.53 -8.81 -2.12
C LYS A 142 0.72 -7.40 -1.57
N ARG A 143 1.10 -7.25 -0.30
CA ARG A 143 1.38 -5.94 0.32
C ARG A 143 2.55 -5.22 -0.33
N LYS A 144 3.62 -5.94 -0.66
CA LYS A 144 4.78 -5.37 -1.37
C LYS A 144 4.40 -4.86 -2.76
N LEU A 145 3.57 -5.62 -3.49
CA LEU A 145 3.09 -5.22 -4.81
C LEU A 145 2.20 -3.97 -4.74
N MET A 146 1.22 -3.93 -3.83
CA MET A 146 0.37 -2.74 -3.65
C MET A 146 1.17 -1.50 -3.27
N LYS A 147 2.16 -1.65 -2.37
CA LYS A 147 3.02 -0.52 -1.98
C LYS A 147 3.79 0.03 -3.19
N LYS A 148 4.34 -0.86 -4.01
CA LYS A 148 5.10 -0.49 -5.21
C LYS A 148 4.20 0.20 -6.26
N GLU A 149 2.97 -0.26 -6.42
CA GLU A 149 1.99 0.33 -7.32
C GLU A 149 1.59 1.75 -6.88
N MET A 150 1.28 1.94 -5.60
CA MET A 150 0.96 3.25 -5.03
C MET A 150 2.14 4.24 -5.16
N GLU A 151 3.38 3.77 -4.96
CA GLU A 151 4.58 4.60 -5.14
C GLU A 151 4.76 5.01 -6.61
N ALA A 152 4.54 4.09 -7.55
CA ALA A 152 4.60 4.37 -8.98
C ALA A 152 3.51 5.36 -9.42
N GLU A 153 2.27 5.20 -8.93
CA GLU A 153 1.16 6.12 -9.19
C GLU A 153 1.46 7.52 -8.62
N GLY A 154 2.03 7.59 -7.41
CA GLY A 154 2.44 8.85 -6.80
C GLY A 154 3.57 9.56 -7.55
N GLU A 155 4.57 8.81 -8.02
CA GLU A 155 5.63 9.36 -8.87
C GLU A 155 5.10 9.85 -10.21
N GLU A 156 4.15 9.12 -10.80
CA GLU A 156 3.50 9.52 -12.04
C GLU A 156 2.65 10.79 -11.85
N ALA A 157 1.86 10.86 -10.78
CA ALA A 157 1.09 12.06 -10.44
C ALA A 157 2.00 13.28 -10.25
N ARG A 158 3.12 13.15 -9.52
CA ARG A 158 4.09 14.24 -9.36
C ARG A 158 4.72 14.66 -10.68
N ARG A 159 4.99 13.71 -11.58
CA ARG A 159 5.52 13.97 -12.93
C ARG A 159 4.50 14.71 -13.80
N GLN A 160 3.22 14.34 -13.71
CA GLN A 160 2.14 15.01 -14.43
C GLN A 160 1.94 16.44 -13.92
N ASP A 161 1.96 16.64 -12.59
CA ASP A 161 1.84 17.96 -11.97
C ASP A 161 3.01 18.87 -12.36
N GLU A 162 4.25 18.38 -12.26
CA GLU A 162 5.44 19.15 -12.68
C GLU A 162 5.41 19.53 -14.17
N ALA A 163 4.92 18.64 -15.05
CA ALA A 163 4.75 18.92 -16.47
C ALA A 163 3.66 19.97 -16.75
N LEU A 164 2.54 19.92 -16.02
CA LEU A 164 1.48 20.91 -16.10
C LEU A 164 1.99 22.28 -15.61
N ASP A 165 2.73 22.30 -14.51
CA ASP A 165 3.34 23.49 -13.94
C ASP A 165 4.38 24.09 -14.89
N GLU A 166 5.24 23.27 -15.50
CA GLU A 166 6.20 23.76 -16.47
C GLU A 166 5.51 24.30 -17.73
N ARG A 167 4.45 23.62 -18.20
CA ARG A 167 3.64 24.13 -19.31
C ARG A 167 2.99 25.47 -18.95
N ARG A 168 2.46 25.59 -17.73
CA ARG A 168 1.89 26.84 -17.22
C ARG A 168 2.94 27.95 -17.16
N ARG A 169 4.12 27.68 -16.58
CA ARG A 169 5.24 28.64 -16.55
C ARG A 169 5.69 29.07 -17.95
N LYS A 170 5.78 28.14 -18.90
CA LYS A 170 6.12 28.45 -20.31
C LYS A 170 5.05 29.34 -20.97
N MET A 171 3.77 29.05 -20.74
CA MET A 171 2.65 29.84 -21.24
C MET A 171 2.66 31.26 -20.63
N GLU A 172 2.84 31.38 -19.32
CA GLU A 172 2.94 32.66 -18.61
C GLU A 172 4.16 33.47 -19.08
N ALA A 173 5.34 32.84 -19.22
CA ALA A 173 6.54 33.50 -19.72
C ALA A 173 6.38 33.99 -21.17
N LYS A 174 5.77 33.17 -22.04
CA LYS A 174 5.47 33.57 -23.42
C LYS A 174 4.50 34.75 -23.45
N LYS A 175 3.47 34.73 -22.61
CA LYS A 175 2.51 35.84 -22.50
C LYS A 175 3.22 37.13 -22.10
N VAL A 176 4.04 37.11 -21.04
CA VAL A 176 4.81 38.30 -20.60
C VAL A 176 5.77 38.79 -21.69
N TRP A 177 6.40 37.89 -22.44
CA TRP A 177 7.25 38.26 -23.57
C TRP A 177 6.47 38.98 -24.68
N GLU A 178 5.29 38.47 -25.05
CA GLU A 178 4.43 39.12 -26.04
C GLU A 178 3.87 40.45 -25.53
N ASP A 179 3.40 40.52 -24.28
CA ASP A 179 2.87 41.76 -23.69
C ASP A 179 3.95 42.86 -23.63
N SER A 180 5.20 42.50 -23.34
CA SER A 180 6.35 43.42 -23.34
C SER A 180 6.94 43.68 -24.74
N ARG A 181 6.34 43.17 -25.82
CA ARG A 181 6.86 43.30 -27.19
C ARG A 181 6.91 44.75 -27.64
N ASP A 182 5.83 45.50 -27.43
CA ASP A 182 5.74 46.89 -27.92
C ASP A 182 6.73 47.79 -27.18
N ASP A 183 6.89 47.61 -25.87
CA ASP A 183 7.91 48.32 -25.08
C ASP A 183 9.32 48.04 -25.60
N ARG A 184 9.62 46.77 -25.92
CA ARG A 184 10.92 46.38 -26.50
C ARG A 184 11.14 46.97 -27.90
N VAL A 185 10.10 46.96 -28.74
CA VAL A 185 10.15 47.57 -30.09
C VAL A 185 10.34 49.09 -30.00
N GLN A 186 9.65 49.75 -29.07
CA GLN A 186 9.83 51.19 -28.81
C GLN A 186 11.25 51.50 -28.30
N GLY A 187 11.77 50.71 -27.36
CA GLY A 187 13.15 50.82 -26.88
C GLY A 187 14.18 50.69 -28.01
N TRP A 188 13.97 49.74 -28.93
CA TRP A 188 14.84 49.55 -30.10
C TRP A 188 14.73 50.71 -31.11
N ARG A 189 13.52 51.19 -31.40
CA ARG A 189 13.30 52.38 -32.26
C ARG A 189 14.02 53.61 -31.70
N ASN A 190 13.94 53.84 -30.39
CA ASN A 190 14.63 54.95 -29.73
C ASN A 190 16.17 54.81 -29.79
N PHE A 191 16.70 53.59 -29.63
CA PHE A 191 18.13 53.32 -29.80
C PHE A 191 18.61 53.60 -31.23
N GLN A 192 17.83 53.22 -32.24
CA GLN A 192 18.15 53.46 -33.63
C GLN A 192 18.07 54.95 -34.02
N ALA A 193 17.06 55.67 -33.53
CA ALA A 193 16.94 57.13 -33.70
C ALA A 193 18.10 57.90 -33.04
N GLY A 194 18.70 57.32 -31.98
CA GLY A 194 19.92 57.82 -31.35
C GLY A 194 21.21 57.61 -32.17
N ARG A 195 21.21 56.75 -33.20
CA ARG A 195 22.36 56.59 -34.12
C ARG A 195 22.33 57.54 -35.32
N THR A 196 21.16 57.99 -35.75
CA THR A 196 21.01 58.83 -36.96
C THR A 196 21.19 60.32 -36.70
N THR A 197 21.13 60.74 -35.43
CA THR A 197 21.30 62.13 -35.03
C THR A 197 22.58 62.24 -34.20
N GLY A 198 23.61 62.90 -34.71
CA GLY A 198 24.85 63.23 -33.99
C GLY A 198 24.64 64.22 -32.83
N GLY A 199 23.72 63.92 -31.92
CA GLY A 199 23.31 64.76 -30.81
C GLY A 199 24.01 64.36 -29.52
N LYS A 200 24.79 65.30 -28.95
CA LYS A 200 25.45 65.18 -27.64
C LYS A 200 24.49 64.63 -26.57
N ILE A 201 24.84 63.48 -25.99
CA ILE A 201 24.20 62.96 -24.78
C ILE A 201 24.49 63.94 -23.63
N LYS A 202 23.50 64.75 -23.24
CA LYS A 202 23.56 65.51 -21.98
C LYS A 202 23.52 64.50 -20.83
N LYS A 203 24.64 64.36 -20.12
CA LYS A 203 24.72 63.63 -18.84
C LYS A 203 23.70 64.22 -17.86
N LYS A 204 22.56 63.56 -17.67
CA LYS A 204 21.74 63.79 -16.47
C LYS A 204 22.47 63.17 -15.27
N LYS A 205 22.41 63.86 -14.13
CA LYS A 205 22.98 63.40 -12.83
C LYS A 205 22.55 61.95 -12.56
N PRO A 206 23.40 61.13 -11.91
CA PRO A 206 23.10 59.73 -11.69
C PRO A 206 21.85 59.65 -10.81
N SER A 207 20.71 59.35 -11.43
CA SER A 207 19.60 58.72 -10.74
C SER A 207 20.19 57.46 -10.13
N THR A 208 20.05 57.31 -8.81
CA THR A 208 20.51 56.15 -8.04
C THR A 208 19.80 54.91 -8.57
N PHE A 209 20.32 54.37 -9.66
CA PHE A 209 19.99 53.05 -10.15
C PHE A 209 20.50 52.10 -9.08
N ARG A 210 19.61 51.74 -8.15
CA ARG A 210 19.82 50.58 -7.30
C ARG A 210 19.61 49.40 -8.23
N PRO A 211 20.66 48.63 -8.58
CA PRO A 211 20.44 47.38 -9.29
C PRO A 211 19.47 46.53 -8.46
N PRO A 212 18.59 45.74 -9.10
CA PRO A 212 17.84 44.72 -8.37
C PRO A 212 18.83 43.94 -7.50
N LYS A 213 18.51 43.75 -6.20
CA LYS A 213 19.33 42.89 -5.35
C LYS A 213 19.54 41.59 -6.13
N ALA A 214 20.81 41.19 -6.30
CA ALA A 214 21.13 39.93 -6.94
C ALA A 214 20.26 38.87 -6.30
N VAL A 215 19.35 38.29 -7.09
CA VAL A 215 18.62 37.10 -6.66
C VAL A 215 19.72 36.08 -6.39
N ALA A 216 19.74 35.54 -5.17
CA ALA A 216 20.72 34.53 -4.79
C ALA A 216 20.77 33.48 -5.92
N GLU A 217 21.98 33.17 -6.38
CA GLU A 217 22.20 32.26 -7.50
C GLU A 217 21.42 30.97 -7.22
N ASP A 218 20.49 30.63 -8.10
CA ASP A 218 19.79 29.36 -8.04
C ASP A 218 20.82 28.28 -8.37
N PRO A 219 21.16 27.34 -7.46
CA PRO A 219 22.28 26.41 -7.64
C PRO A 219 22.15 25.48 -8.85
N LYS A 220 20.98 25.46 -9.51
CA LYS A 220 20.72 24.70 -10.75
C LYS A 220 21.04 25.44 -12.05
N THR A 221 21.24 26.76 -12.04
CA THR A 221 21.48 27.55 -13.26
C THR A 221 22.64 28.54 -13.09
N PRO A 222 23.90 28.06 -13.19
CA PRO A 222 25.06 28.95 -13.11
C PRO A 222 25.10 29.92 -14.29
N TYR A 223 25.29 31.20 -13.99
CA TYR A 223 25.39 32.26 -15.01
C TYR A 223 26.74 32.20 -15.74
N HIS A 224 26.76 31.71 -16.98
CA HIS A 224 27.94 31.75 -17.83
C HIS A 224 28.20 33.18 -18.36
N ARG A 225 29.15 33.90 -17.74
CA ARG A 225 29.62 35.22 -18.23
C ARG A 225 30.30 35.06 -19.60
N ARG A 226 29.88 35.85 -20.59
CA ARG A 226 30.57 35.92 -21.89
C ARG A 226 31.85 36.77 -21.76
N PRO A 227 32.97 36.35 -22.37
CA PRO A 227 34.20 37.13 -22.36
C PRO A 227 34.04 38.43 -23.16
N THR A 228 34.39 39.56 -22.55
CA THR A 228 34.41 40.87 -23.21
C THR A 228 35.76 41.06 -23.92
N THR A 229 35.76 41.11 -25.25
CA THR A 229 36.94 41.45 -26.05
C THR A 229 37.27 42.94 -25.89
N THR A 230 38.26 43.27 -25.06
CA THR A 230 38.90 44.59 -25.07
C THR A 230 40.26 44.42 -25.73
N SER A 231 40.32 44.61 -27.04
CA SER A 231 41.59 44.72 -27.77
C SER A 231 42.13 46.13 -27.54
N ASN A 232 43.06 46.28 -26.60
CA ASN A 232 43.81 47.51 -26.41
C ASN A 232 44.83 47.63 -27.56
N SER A 233 44.77 48.72 -28.32
CA SER A 233 45.76 49.07 -29.33
C SER A 233 46.69 50.11 -28.71
N GLU A 234 47.93 49.73 -28.43
CA GLU A 234 49.02 50.66 -28.14
C GLU A 234 49.93 50.70 -29.37
N GLY A 235 50.01 51.88 -29.99
CA GLY A 235 50.94 52.19 -31.06
C GLY A 235 51.87 53.31 -30.62
N PHE A 236 53.16 53.05 -30.81
CA PHE A 236 54.35 53.93 -30.87
C PHE A 236 54.57 55.00 -29.79
#